data_AF-A0A2S3YA65-F1
#
_entry.id   AF-A0A2S3YA65-F1
#
_cell.length_a   1.000
_cell.length_b   1.000
_cell.length_c   1.000
_cell.angle_alpha   90.00
_cell.angle_beta   90.00
_cell.angle_gamma   90.00
#
_symmetry.space_group_name_H-M   'P 1'
#
loop_
_entity.id
_entity.type
_entity.pdbx_description
1 polymer ?
#
loop_
_entity_poly.entity_id
_entity_poly.type
_entity_poly.pdbx_seq_one_letter_code
_entity_poly.pdbx_strand_id
1 'polypeptide(L)'
;MTTGELDSFATWIEELIRRRGFDIDSPRGGGKSRLADEAGVHRAAITRLLQRQSMPDLETTRRLAQVLQVPVRDMLIRSGRLTEEDLPLPSAPAGAPAAGGRPLTLEEAAVALGVPADQREMFVRVAGQFLPDPAVTAAERRAPLASE
;
A
#
# COMPACT_ATOMS: atom_id res chain seq x y z
N MET A 1 6.59 17.52 -15.47
CA MET A 1 5.79 16.30 -15.66
C MET A 1 5.23 16.28 -17.07
N THR A 2 5.19 15.10 -17.68
CA THR A 2 4.65 14.88 -19.02
C THR A 2 3.18 14.47 -18.94
N THR A 3 2.43 14.66 -20.03
CA THR A 3 1.06 14.15 -20.15
C THR A 3 0.98 12.64 -19.91
N GLY A 4 2.01 11.89 -20.31
CA GLY A 4 2.08 10.44 -20.10
C GLY A 4 2.18 10.01 -18.63
N GLU A 5 2.85 10.81 -17.78
CA GLU A 5 2.92 10.55 -16.33
C GLU A 5 1.56 10.75 -15.67
N LEU A 6 0.85 11.82 -16.03
CA LEU A 6 -0.51 12.08 -15.54
C LEU A 6 -1.47 10.97 -15.98
N ASP A 7 -1.41 10.53 -17.23
CA ASP A 7 -2.26 9.45 -17.74
C ASP A 7 -1.99 8.12 -17.02
N SER A 8 -0.70 7.81 -16.79
CA SER A 8 -0.30 6.59 -16.08
C SER A 8 -0.77 6.62 -14.62
N PHE A 9 -0.61 7.75 -13.95
CA PHE A 9 -1.05 7.93 -12.57
C PHE A 9 -2.58 7.89 -12.45
N ALA A 10 -3.31 8.60 -13.32
CA ALA A 10 -4.78 8.59 -13.33
C ALA A 10 -5.33 7.18 -13.56
N THR A 11 -4.76 6.43 -14.51
CA THR A 11 -5.14 5.05 -14.80
C THR A 11 -4.92 4.14 -13.59
N TRP A 12 -3.76 4.24 -12.95
CA TRP A 12 -3.46 3.47 -11.74
C TRP A 12 -4.40 3.80 -10.57
N ILE A 13 -4.73 5.08 -10.39
CA ILE A 13 -5.71 5.52 -9.39
C ILE A 13 -7.11 4.98 -9.68
N GLU A 14 -7.58 5.02 -10.94
CA GLU A 14 -8.87 4.44 -11.32
C GLU A 14 -8.98 2.97 -10.92
N GLU A 15 -7.93 2.18 -11.18
CA GLU A 15 -7.89 0.78 -10.78
C GLU A 15 -7.96 0.60 -9.27
N LEU A 16 -7.20 1.39 -8.50
CA LEU A 16 -7.24 1.35 -7.04
C LEU A 16 -8.64 1.66 -6.50
N ILE A 17 -9.27 2.69 -7.06
CA ILE A 17 -10.60 3.12 -6.69
C ILE A 17 -11.62 1.99 -6.96
N ARG A 18 -11.54 1.34 -8.13
CA ARG A 18 -12.40 0.19 -8.47
C ARG A 18 -12.15 -1.00 -7.54
N ARG A 19 -10.89 -1.35 -7.27
CA ARG A 19 -10.51 -2.43 -6.33
C ARG A 19 -11.06 -2.19 -4.93
N ARG A 20 -11.17 -0.92 -4.51
CA ARG A 20 -11.70 -0.54 -3.20
C ARG A 20 -13.24 -0.47 -3.16
N GLY A 21 -13.92 -0.76 -4.28
CA GLY A 21 -15.37 -0.85 -4.36
C GLY A 21 -16.07 0.51 -4.51
N PHE A 22 -15.39 1.51 -5.06
CA PHE A 22 -16.02 2.77 -5.45
C PHE A 22 -16.46 2.68 -6.92
N ASP A 23 -17.76 2.85 -7.16
CA ASP A 23 -18.32 2.94 -8.51
C ASP A 23 -18.15 4.36 -9.06
N ILE A 24 -16.99 4.63 -9.66
CA ILE A 24 -16.68 5.91 -10.30
C ILE A 24 -17.24 6.04 -11.71
N ASP A 25 -17.70 4.95 -12.32
CA ASP A 25 -18.20 4.92 -13.69
C ASP A 25 -19.74 5.10 -13.74
N SER A 26 -20.40 5.03 -12.58
CA SER A 26 -21.81 5.35 -12.40
C SER A 26 -22.21 6.70 -13.04
N PRO A 27 -23.27 6.75 -13.87
CA PRO A 27 -23.80 8.00 -14.43
C PRO A 27 -24.20 9.03 -13.38
N ARG A 28 -24.57 8.56 -12.18
CA ARG A 28 -25.00 9.41 -11.06
C ARG A 28 -23.82 9.98 -10.25
N GLY A 29 -22.58 9.60 -10.57
CA GLY A 29 -21.37 10.17 -9.96
C GLY A 29 -21.21 9.88 -8.47
N GLY A 30 -21.93 8.89 -7.93
CA GLY A 30 -21.97 8.56 -6.51
C GLY A 30 -20.61 8.13 -5.96
N GLY A 31 -19.88 7.26 -6.67
CA GLY A 31 -18.58 6.78 -6.19
C GLY A 31 -17.50 7.86 -6.14
N LYS A 32 -17.51 8.84 -7.05
CA LYS A 32 -16.54 9.96 -7.00
C LYS A 32 -16.80 10.88 -5.80
N SER A 33 -18.07 11.08 -5.44
CA SER A 33 -18.46 11.89 -4.28
C SER A 33 -18.13 11.14 -2.99
N ARG A 34 -18.51 9.86 -2.90
CA ARG A 34 -18.18 8.99 -1.75
C ARG A 34 -16.67 8.93 -1.51
N LEU A 35 -15.87 8.76 -2.56
CA LEU A 35 -14.40 8.78 -2.47
C LEU A 35 -13.88 10.11 -1.92
N ALA A 36 -14.42 11.23 -2.42
CA ALA A 36 -14.01 12.56 -1.97
C ALA A 36 -14.35 12.78 -0.48
N ASP A 37 -15.54 12.38 -0.05
CA ASP A 37 -16.00 12.47 1.33
C ASP A 37 -15.17 11.59 2.27
N GLU A 38 -14.95 10.33 1.90
CA GLU A 38 -14.12 9.39 2.68
C GLU A 38 -12.66 9.84 2.78
N ALA A 39 -12.10 10.42 1.71
CA ALA A 39 -10.75 10.96 1.72
C ALA A 39 -10.66 12.34 2.37
N GLY A 40 -11.80 12.99 2.65
CA GLY A 40 -11.85 14.37 3.10
C GLY A 40 -11.16 15.32 2.12
N VAL A 41 -11.35 15.13 0.81
CA VAL A 41 -10.77 15.99 -0.24
C VAL A 41 -11.88 16.61 -1.07
N HIS A 42 -11.57 17.70 -1.75
CA HIS A 42 -12.53 18.31 -2.66
C HIS A 42 -12.83 17.39 -3.85
N ARG A 43 -14.11 17.15 -4.13
CA ARG A 43 -14.57 16.39 -5.30
C ARG A 43 -13.96 16.91 -6.61
N ALA A 44 -13.77 18.24 -6.73
CA ALA A 44 -13.15 18.84 -7.92
C ALA A 44 -11.70 18.37 -8.14
N ALA A 45 -10.94 18.06 -7.09
CA ALA A 45 -9.59 17.51 -7.22
C ALA A 45 -9.64 16.09 -7.79
N ILE A 46 -10.55 15.25 -7.29
CA ILE A 46 -10.80 13.89 -7.80
C ILE A 46 -11.23 13.94 -9.27
N THR A 47 -12.20 14.79 -9.60
CA THR A 47 -12.69 14.91 -10.98
C THR A 47 -11.58 15.32 -11.93
N ARG A 48 -10.78 16.34 -11.59
CA ARG A 48 -9.66 16.80 -12.42
C ARG A 48 -8.60 15.73 -12.63
N LEU A 49 -8.27 14.97 -11.59
CA LEU A 49 -7.35 13.83 -11.69
C LEU A 49 -7.89 12.76 -12.64
N LEU A 50 -9.13 12.31 -12.43
CA LEU A 50 -9.74 11.24 -13.26
C LEU A 50 -9.95 11.69 -14.71
N GLN A 51 -10.12 12.99 -14.95
CA GLN A 51 -10.21 13.59 -16.29
C GLN A 51 -8.84 13.94 -16.88
N ARG A 52 -7.73 13.57 -16.23
CA ARG A 52 -6.35 13.84 -16.70
C ARG A 52 -6.09 15.33 -16.95
N GLN A 53 -6.70 16.20 -16.13
CA GLN A 53 -6.55 17.65 -16.24
C GLN A 53 -5.39 18.19 -15.37
N SER A 54 -5.19 17.60 -14.19
CA SER A 54 -4.13 18.04 -13.28
C SER A 54 -3.76 16.96 -12.28
N MET A 55 -2.48 16.94 -11.89
CA MET A 55 -2.02 16.13 -10.77
C MET A 55 -2.58 16.66 -9.43
N PRO A 56 -2.87 15.76 -8.47
CA PRO A 56 -3.23 16.17 -7.12
C PRO A 56 -2.07 16.88 -6.41
N ASP A 57 -2.41 17.74 -5.46
CA ASP A 57 -1.45 18.31 -4.51
C ASP A 57 -0.98 17.29 -3.47
N LEU A 58 0.05 17.65 -2.71
CA LEU A 58 0.64 16.75 -1.70
C LEU A 58 -0.39 16.28 -0.67
N GLU A 59 -1.25 17.18 -0.22
CA GLU A 59 -2.27 16.87 0.78
C GLU A 59 -3.31 15.88 0.24
N THR A 60 -3.81 16.12 -0.97
CA THR A 60 -4.74 15.24 -1.68
C THR A 60 -4.11 13.88 -1.91
N THR A 61 -2.86 13.82 -2.36
CA THR A 61 -2.11 12.58 -2.57
C THR A 61 -2.00 11.77 -1.28
N ARG A 62 -1.66 12.42 -0.15
CA ARG A 62 -1.57 11.77 1.17
C ARG A 62 -2.91 11.23 1.65
N ARG A 63 -3.99 12.00 1.49
CA ARG A 63 -5.36 11.60 1.88
C ARG A 63 -5.87 10.43 1.03
N LEU A 64 -5.62 10.47 -0.28
CA LEU A 64 -5.93 9.38 -1.20
C LEU A 64 -5.19 8.08 -0.84
N ALA A 65 -3.91 8.18 -0.48
CA ALA A 65 -3.12 7.01 -0.07
C ALA A 65 -3.77 6.28 1.12
N GLN A 66 -4.29 7.02 2.10
CA GLN A 66 -4.96 6.45 3.28
C GLN A 66 -6.24 5.70 2.90
N VAL A 67 -7.12 6.33 2.12
CA VAL A 67 -8.41 5.73 1.74
C VAL A 67 -8.24 4.54 0.80
N LEU A 68 -7.30 4.65 -0.15
CA LEU A 68 -7.00 3.58 -1.09
C LEU A 68 -6.06 2.52 -0.51
N GLN A 69 -5.64 2.68 0.75
CA GLN A 69 -4.77 1.74 1.48
C GLN A 69 -3.46 1.44 0.74
N VAL A 70 -2.87 2.47 0.16
CA VAL A 70 -1.57 2.41 -0.51
C VAL A 70 -0.53 3.07 0.38
N PRO A 71 0.69 2.53 0.49
CA PRO A 71 1.78 3.23 1.15
C PRO A 71 1.94 4.65 0.61
N VAL A 72 2.01 5.64 1.50
CA VAL A 72 2.13 7.06 1.11
C VAL A 72 3.36 7.29 0.22
N ARG A 73 4.46 6.57 0.49
CA ARG A 73 5.66 6.55 -0.35
C ARG A 73 5.33 6.25 -1.81
N ASP A 74 4.67 5.13 -2.07
CA ASP A 74 4.36 4.67 -3.43
C ASP A 74 3.44 5.65 -4.15
N MET A 75 2.48 6.22 -3.42
CA MET A 75 1.59 7.24 -3.94
C MET A 75 2.36 8.51 -4.34
N LEU A 76 3.29 8.99 -3.51
CA LEU A 76 4.11 10.16 -3.79
C LEU A 76 5.04 9.94 -4.99
N ILE A 77 5.70 8.77 -5.05
CA ILE A 77 6.60 8.42 -6.14
C ILE A 77 5.84 8.29 -7.46
N ARG A 78 4.72 7.55 -7.48
CA ARG A 78 3.90 7.41 -8.68
C ARG A 78 3.26 8.73 -9.13
N SER A 79 2.99 9.63 -8.18
CA SER A 79 2.55 10.98 -8.52
C SER A 79 3.67 11.90 -9.02
N GLY A 80 4.92 11.41 -9.09
CA GLY A 80 6.11 12.17 -9.46
C GLY A 80 6.45 13.32 -8.50
N ARG A 81 5.89 13.31 -7.29
CA ARG A 81 6.18 14.30 -6.24
C ARG A 81 7.52 14.04 -5.58
N LEU A 82 7.96 12.79 -5.61
CA LEU A 82 9.23 12.30 -5.10
C LEU A 82 9.77 11.25 -6.07
N THR A 83 11.06 11.01 -6.03
CA THR A 83 11.70 9.86 -6.68
C THR A 83 12.01 8.76 -5.66
N GLU A 84 12.51 7.61 -6.11
CA GLU A 84 12.92 6.54 -5.20
C GLU A 84 14.14 6.95 -4.36
N GLU A 85 15.00 7.79 -4.92
CA GLU A 85 16.19 8.33 -4.27
C GLU A 85 15.85 9.33 -3.16
N ASP A 86 14.71 10.03 -3.25
CA ASP A 86 14.24 10.94 -2.20
C ASP A 86 13.78 10.18 -0.94
N LEU A 87 13.35 8.93 -1.11
CA LEU A 87 12.87 8.06 -0.02
C LEU A 87 13.53 6.66 -0.13
N PRO A 88 14.85 6.55 0.12
CA PRO A 88 15.54 5.28 0.02
C PRO A 88 14.97 4.29 1.04
N LEU A 89 14.67 3.08 0.59
CA LEU A 89 14.34 2.01 1.51
C LEU A 89 15.61 1.61 2.27
N PRO A 90 15.51 1.27 3.57
CA PRO A 90 16.65 0.74 4.29
C PRO A 90 17.15 -0.50 3.54
N SER A 91 18.41 -0.48 3.11
CA SER A 91 19.05 -1.67 2.56
C SER A 91 18.95 -2.77 3.61
N ALA A 92 18.24 -3.85 3.26
CA ALA A 92 18.24 -5.03 4.10
C ALA A 92 19.71 -5.42 4.37
N PRO A 93 20.09 -5.71 5.62
CA PRO A 93 21.48 -6.01 5.95
C PRO A 93 21.97 -7.15 5.07
N ALA A 94 23.22 -7.07 4.62
CA ALA A 94 23.85 -8.11 3.80
C ALA A 94 23.71 -9.46 4.51
N GLY A 95 22.90 -10.35 3.94
CA GLY A 95 22.54 -11.65 4.52
C GLY A 95 21.06 -11.83 4.87
N ALA A 96 20.23 -10.80 4.77
CA ALA A 96 18.78 -10.96 4.84
C ALA A 96 18.26 -11.74 3.62
N PRO A 97 17.39 -12.76 3.80
CA PRO A 97 16.80 -13.48 2.67
C PRO A 97 16.09 -12.50 1.73
N ALA A 98 16.38 -12.59 0.42
CA ALA A 98 15.69 -11.79 -0.58
C ALA A 98 14.17 -12.00 -0.47
N ALA A 99 13.40 -10.91 -0.66
CA ALA A 99 11.93 -10.88 -0.63
C ALA A 99 11.31 -11.66 -1.81
N GLY A 100 11.57 -12.97 -1.84
CA GLY A 100 11.12 -13.93 -2.83
C GLY A 100 10.63 -15.19 -2.14
N GLY A 101 9.40 -15.15 -1.64
CA GLY A 101 8.52 -16.33 -1.61
C GLY A 101 8.28 -17.05 -0.28
N ARG A 102 9.03 -16.79 0.80
CA ARG A 102 8.67 -17.34 2.12
C ARG A 102 8.70 -16.30 3.24
N PRO A 103 7.74 -16.35 4.18
CA PRO A 103 7.81 -15.53 5.39
C PRO A 103 9.12 -15.85 6.14
N LEU A 104 9.75 -14.81 6.68
CA LEU A 104 10.93 -14.95 7.54
C LEU A 104 10.56 -15.74 8.80
N THR A 105 11.46 -16.60 9.25
CA THR A 105 11.36 -17.12 10.62
C THR A 105 11.68 -16.01 11.62
N LEU A 106 11.32 -16.21 12.89
CA LEU A 106 11.62 -15.23 13.94
C LEU A 106 13.12 -15.03 14.13
N GLU A 107 13.92 -16.08 13.93
CA GLU A 107 15.38 -16.03 13.99
C GLU A 107 15.95 -15.19 12.84
N GLU A 108 15.41 -15.36 11.64
CA GLU A 108 15.79 -14.58 10.47
C GLU A 108 15.40 -13.11 10.63
N ALA A 109 14.22 -12.84 11.20
CA ALA A 109 13.79 -11.50 11.54
C ALA A 109 14.70 -10.86 12.60
N ALA A 110 15.14 -11.60 13.62
CA ALA A 110 16.07 -11.11 14.63
C ALA A 110 17.40 -10.65 14.01
N VAL A 111 17.93 -11.41 13.05
CA VAL A 111 19.14 -11.05 12.32
C VAL A 111 18.92 -9.81 11.46
N ALA A 112 17.81 -9.77 10.70
CA ALA A 112 17.48 -8.65 9.83
C ALA A 112 17.26 -7.33 10.59
N LEU A 113 16.74 -7.40 11.82
CA LEU A 113 16.54 -6.26 12.71
C LEU A 113 17.80 -5.86 13.50
N GLY A 114 18.92 -6.59 13.32
CA GLY A 114 20.17 -6.30 14.02
C GLY A 114 20.15 -6.65 15.51
N VAL A 115 19.30 -7.61 15.93
CA VAL A 115 19.24 -8.04 17.33
C VAL A 115 20.57 -8.69 17.74
N PRO A 116 21.21 -8.22 18.83
CA PRO A 116 22.45 -8.79 19.36
C PRO A 116 22.32 -10.29 19.62
N ALA A 117 23.38 -11.07 19.36
CA ALA A 117 23.33 -12.53 19.39
C ALA A 117 22.86 -13.11 20.73
N ASP A 118 23.23 -12.45 21.83
CA ASP A 118 22.82 -12.75 23.21
C ASP A 118 21.35 -12.43 23.50
N GLN A 119 20.69 -11.60 22.68
CA GLN A 119 19.29 -11.19 22.83
C GLN A 119 18.34 -11.90 21.85
N ARG A 120 18.86 -12.68 20.89
CA ARG A 120 18.04 -13.32 19.85
C ARG A 120 17.04 -14.32 20.41
N GLU A 121 17.43 -15.10 21.43
CA GLU A 121 16.52 -16.07 22.05
C GLU A 121 15.35 -15.36 22.75
N MET A 122 15.63 -14.25 23.43
CA MET A 122 14.59 -13.43 24.05
C MET A 122 13.67 -12.82 23.01
N PHE A 123 14.21 -12.32 21.89
CA PHE A 123 13.43 -11.82 20.77
C PHE A 123 12.47 -12.88 20.22
N VAL A 124 12.98 -14.08 19.90
CA VAL A 124 12.16 -15.19 19.38
C VAL A 124 11.03 -15.54 20.35
N ARG A 125 11.37 -15.65 21.64
CA ARG A 125 10.40 -15.99 22.69
C ARG A 125 9.28 -14.96 22.82
N VAL A 126 9.62 -13.67 22.83
CA VAL A 126 8.64 -12.57 22.99
C VAL A 126 7.83 -12.39 21.71
N ALA A 127 8.49 -12.31 20.56
CA ALA A 127 7.81 -12.10 19.28
C ALA A 127 6.86 -13.25 18.93
N GLY A 128 7.23 -14.50 19.26
CA GLY A 128 6.40 -15.68 19.03
C GLY A 128 5.06 -15.66 19.76
N GLN A 129 4.94 -14.93 20.87
CA GLN A 129 3.66 -14.78 21.59
C GLN A 129 2.63 -13.94 20.82
N PHE A 130 3.08 -13.13 19.87
CA PHE A 130 2.23 -12.24 19.08
C PHE A 130 1.93 -12.79 17.68
N LEU A 131 2.57 -13.89 17.27
CA LEU A 131 2.33 -14.49 15.97
C LEU A 131 1.17 -15.48 16.01
N PRO A 132 0.27 -15.46 15.01
CA PRO A 132 -0.80 -16.43 14.91
C PRO A 132 -0.23 -17.84 14.66
N ASP A 133 -0.94 -18.86 15.15
CA ASP A 133 -0.55 -20.25 14.92
C ASP A 133 -0.48 -20.54 13.40
N PRO A 134 0.66 -21.06 12.89
CA PRO A 134 0.81 -21.38 11.47
C PRO A 134 -0.27 -22.33 10.95
N ALA A 135 -0.89 -23.17 11.80
CA ALA A 135 -2.01 -24.02 11.42
C ALA A 135 -3.28 -23.24 11.09
N VAL A 136 -3.53 -22.12 11.78
CA VAL A 136 -4.70 -21.26 11.57
C VAL A 136 -4.55 -20.46 10.26
N THR A 137 -3.37 -19.88 10.04
CA THR A 137 -3.10 -19.10 8.81
C THR A 137 -3.07 -19.95 7.53
N ALA A 138 -2.81 -21.25 7.63
CA ALA A 138 -2.87 -22.18 6.48
C ALA A 138 -4.31 -22.61 6.17
N ALA A 139 -5.19 -22.69 7.18
CA ALA A 139 -6.61 -23.01 7.02
C ALA A 139 -7.37 -21.84 6.38
N GLU A 140 -7.12 -20.60 6.79
CA GLU A 140 -7.73 -19.39 6.23
C GLU A 140 -7.36 -19.16 4.75
N ARG A 141 -6.13 -19.51 4.36
CA ARG A 141 -5.68 -19.43 2.96
C ARG A 141 -6.26 -20.51 2.04
N ARG A 142 -6.82 -21.59 2.61
CA ARG A 142 -7.37 -22.73 1.86
C ARG A 142 -8.89 -22.72 1.74
N ALA A 143 -9.60 -21.82 2.43
CA ALA A 143 -11.04 -21.72 2.29
C ALA A 143 -11.40 -21.03 0.96
N PRO A 144 -12.00 -21.74 -0.02
CA PRO A 144 -12.54 -21.08 -1.20
C PRO A 144 -13.76 -20.25 -0.81
N LEU A 145 -13.87 -19.04 -1.39
CA LEU A 145 -15.12 -18.29 -1.47
C LEU A 145 -16.16 -19.18 -2.15
N ALA A 146 -17.10 -19.71 -1.38
CA ALA A 146 -18.28 -20.37 -1.92
C ALA A 146 -19.06 -19.33 -2.73
N SER A 147 -19.18 -19.58 -4.03
CA SER A 147 -20.05 -18.83 -4.93
C SER A 147 -21.51 -19.17 -4.64
N GLU A 148 -22.33 -18.16 -4.36
CA GLU A 148 -23.78 -18.14 -4.60
C GLU A 148 -24.13 -16.95 -5.48
#